data_AF-A0A448WF67-F1
#
_entry.id   AF-A0A448WF67-F1
#
_cell.length_a   1.000
_cell.length_b   1.000
_cell.length_c   1.000
_cell.angle_alpha   90.00
_cell.angle_beta   90.00
_cell.angle_gamma   90.00
#
_symmetry.space_group_name_H-M   'P 1'
#
loop_
_entity.id
_entity.type
_entity.pdbx_description
1 polymer ?
#
loop_
_entity_poly.entity_id
_entity_poly.type
_entity_poly.pdbx_seq_one_letter_code
_entity_poly.pdbx_strand_id
1 'polypeptide(L)' 'MMRNFIHFYDQARHSIEATAQSERRVTWAMIREALSDTLYKLSSMKFKDPKVDGKEKILRDFDELNEEITGGFRNLEDL' A
#
# COMPACT_ATOMS: atom_id res chain seq x y z
N MET A 1 3.97 -8.32 -7.47
CA MET A 1 3.02 -8.75 -6.43
C MET A 1 3.65 -8.86 -5.05
N MET A 2 4.50 -9.87 -4.75
CA MET A 2 5.05 -10.08 -3.40
C MET A 2 5.75 -8.84 -2.83
N ARG A 3 6.54 -8.14 -3.66
CA ARG A 3 7.17 -6.86 -3.32
C ARG A 3 6.18 -5.83 -2.75
N ASN A 4 4.99 -5.70 -3.35
CA ASN A 4 3.99 -4.71 -2.92
C ASN A 4 3.30 -5.11 -1.61
N PHE A 5 3.06 -6.42 -1.39
CA PHE A 5 2.51 -6.91 -0.13
C PHE A 5 3.45 -6.67 1.04
N ILE A 6 4.74 -7.01 0.87
CA ILE A 6 5.76 -6.81 1.90
C ILE A 6 5.96 -5.32 2.15
N HIS A 7 6.03 -4.51 1.08
CA HIS A 7 6.14 -3.05 1.21
C HIS A 7 4.99 -2.44 2.00
N PHE A 8 3.74 -2.81 1.71
CA PHE A 8 2.59 -2.34 2.49
C PHE A 8 2.70 -2.75 3.97
N TYR A 9 3.08 -3.99 4.24
CA TYR A 9 3.26 -4.48 5.60
C TYR A 9 4.34 -3.70 6.36
N ASP A 10 5.50 -3.49 5.75
CA ASP A 10 6.61 -2.76 6.37
C ASP A 10 6.26 -1.30 6.65
N GLN A 11 5.58 -0.63 5.70
CA GLN A 11 5.11 0.76 5.88
C GLN A 11 4.04 0.88 6.97
N ALA A 12 3.07 -0.05 7.01
CA ALA A 12 2.04 -0.09 8.04
C ALA A 12 2.65 -0.30 9.43
N ARG A 13 3.57 -1.26 9.55
CA ARG A 13 4.29 -1.55 10.78
C ARG A 13 5.09 -0.33 11.24
N HIS A 14 5.86 0.27 10.33
CA HIS A 14 6.67 1.45 10.62
C HIS A 14 5.82 2.61 11.12
N SER A 15 4.72 2.93 10.44
CA SER A 15 3.82 4.03 10.82
C SER A 15 3.23 3.86 12.22
N ILE A 16 2.85 2.62 12.57
CA ILE A 16 2.31 2.31 13.90
C ILE A 16 3.41 2.40 14.97
N GLU A 17 4.59 1.83 14.71
CA GLU A 17 5.71 1.83 15.66
C GLU A 17 6.27 3.25 15.88
N ALA A 18 6.41 4.04 14.82
CA ALA A 18 6.94 5.41 14.88
C ALA A 18 6.03 6.37 15.67
N THR A 19 4.72 6.14 15.64
CA THR A 19 3.73 7.00 16.30
C THR A 19 3.18 6.41 17.60
N ALA A 20 3.71 5.29 18.07
CA ALA A 20 3.19 4.56 19.23
C ALA A 20 3.17 5.37 20.55
N GLN A 21 4.12 6.31 20.70
CA GLN A 21 4.23 7.21 21.86
C GLN A 21 3.71 8.63 21.58
N SER A 22 3.18 8.88 20.38
CA SER A 22 2.60 10.17 20.00
C SER A 22 1.15 10.26 20.49
N GLU A 23 0.71 11.46 20.86
CA GLU A 23 -0.72 11.74 21.13
C GLU A 23 -1.58 11.45 19.88
N ARG A 24 -1.00 11.61 18.68
CA ARG A 24 -1.60 11.26 17.38
C ARG A 24 -1.10 9.90 16.90
N ARG A 25 -1.30 8.85 17.68
CA ARG A 25 -0.91 7.50 17.27
C ARG A 25 -1.68 7.06 16.03
N VAL A 26 -0.98 6.53 15.04
CA VAL A 26 -1.58 5.85 13.90
C VAL A 26 -2.06 4.47 14.34
N THR A 27 -3.29 4.13 13.98
CA THR A 27 -3.87 2.81 14.26
C THR A 27 -4.16 2.04 12.98
N TRP A 28 -4.26 0.72 13.09
CA TRP A 28 -4.70 -0.11 11.96
C TRP A 28 -6.06 0.31 11.40
N ALA A 29 -6.99 0.74 12.25
CA ALA A 29 -8.31 1.21 11.81
C ALA A 29 -8.17 2.41 10.85
N MET A 30 -7.33 3.39 11.21
CA MET A 30 -7.06 4.56 10.37
C MET A 30 -6.38 4.17 9.04
N ILE A 31 -5.36 3.32 9.09
CA ILE A 31 -4.66 2.83 7.89
C ILE A 31 -5.67 2.13 6.95
N ARG A 32 -6.50 1.24 7.49
CA ARG A 32 -7.48 0.49 6.71
C ARG A 32 -8.52 1.40 6.06
N GLU A 33 -8.94 2.46 6.73
CA GLU A 33 -9.95 3.40 6.23
C GLU A 33 -9.34 4.30 5.15
N ALA A 34 -8.19 4.91 5.44
CA ALA A 34 -7.50 5.82 4.52
C ALA A 34 -6.95 5.13 3.26
N LEU A 35 -6.51 3.87 3.37
CA LEU A 35 -5.90 3.11 2.27
C LEU A 35 -6.80 1.96 1.77
N SER A 36 -8.12 2.09 1.95
CA SER A 36 -9.10 1.07 1.54
C SER A 36 -9.03 0.77 0.04
N ASP A 37 -8.92 1.80 -0.80
CA ASP A 37 -8.77 1.65 -2.26
C ASP A 37 -7.45 0.98 -2.64
N THR A 38 -6.34 1.35 -1.99
CA THR A 38 -5.03 0.75 -2.22
C THR A 38 -5.02 -0.73 -1.80
N LEU A 39 -5.67 -1.08 -0.69
CA LEU A 39 -5.87 -2.47 -0.25
C LEU A 39 -6.67 -3.29 -1.27
N TYR A 40 -7.70 -2.69 -1.86
CA TYR A 40 -8.47 -3.31 -2.94
C TYR A 40 -7.61 -3.58 -4.18
N LYS A 41 -6.80 -2.59 -4.61
CA LYS A 41 -5.86 -2.76 -5.73
C LYS A 41 -4.81 -3.83 -5.45
N LEU A 42 -4.28 -3.88 -4.23
CA LEU A 42 -3.30 -4.88 -3.78
C LEU A 42 -3.87 -6.31 -3.92
N SER A 43 -5.10 -6.50 -3.45
CA SER A 43 -5.83 -7.77 -3.54
C SER A 43 -6.17 -8.15 -4.99
N SER A 44 -6.35 -7.15 -5.85
CA SER A 44 -6.73 -7.32 -7.25
C SER A 44 -5.56 -7.63 -8.20
N MET A 45 -4.31 -7.48 -7.75
CA MET A 45 -3.12 -7.77 -8.58
C MET A 45 -3.12 -9.17 -9.21
N LYS A 46 -3.76 -10.15 -8.56
CA LYS A 46 -3.79 -11.55 -9.02
C LYS A 46 -4.69 -11.79 -10.24
N PHE A 47 -5.54 -10.82 -10.56
CA PHE A 47 -6.48 -10.92 -11.68
C PHE A 47 -5.97 -10.29 -12.98
N LYS A 48 -4.74 -9.76 -13.00
CA LYS A 48 -4.11 -9.31 -14.25
C LYS A 48 -3.82 -10.51 -15.15
N ASP A 49 -4.14 -10.39 -16.42
CA ASP A 49 -4.00 -11.49 -17.39
C ASP A 49 -2.68 -11.34 -18.17
N PRO A 50 -1.70 -12.24 -17.99
CA PRO A 50 -0.43 -12.17 -18.71
C PRO A 50 -0.56 -12.24 -20.23
N LYS A 51 -1.64 -12.83 -20.76
CA LYS A 51 -1.88 -12.97 -22.19
C LYS A 51 -2.46 -11.70 -22.81
N VAL A 52 -3.30 -10.99 -22.06
CA VAL A 52 -3.99 -9.77 -22.54
C VAL A 52 -3.17 -8.53 -22.20
N ASP A 53 -2.72 -8.39 -20.95
CA ASP A 53 -2.03 -7.20 -20.47
C ASP A 53 -0.54 -7.18 -20.86
N GLY A 54 0.07 -8.36 -20.96
CA GLY A 54 1.50 -8.51 -21.21
C GLY A 54 2.37 -8.16 -19.99
N LYS A 55 3.62 -8.64 -20.00
CA LYS A 55 4.55 -8.51 -18.86
C LYS A 55 4.85 -7.05 -18.50
N GLU A 56 5.14 -6.22 -19.49
CA GLU A 56 5.59 -4.83 -19.25
C GLU A 56 4.51 -3.97 -18.59
N LYS A 57 3.26 -4.10 -19.04
CA LYS A 57 2.12 -3.40 -18.43
C LYS A 57 1.91 -3.86 -16.99
N ILE A 58 1.91 -5.17 -16.76
CA ILE A 58 1.72 -5.73 -15.41
C ILE A 58 2.80 -5.23 -14.43
N LEU A 59 4.07 -5.19 -14.87
CA LEU A 59 5.16 -4.70 -14.04
C LEU A 59 5.01 -3.21 -13.73
N ARG A 60 4.68 -2.39 -14.73
CA ARG A 60 4.42 -0.97 -14.55
C ARG A 60 3.27 -0.70 -13.58
N ASP A 61 2.15 -1.40 -13.75
CA ASP A 61 1.00 -1.28 -12.84
C ASP A 61 1.38 -1.69 -11.39
N PHE A 62 2.32 -2.62 -11.24
CA PHE A 62 2.84 -2.99 -9.91
C PHE A 62 3.84 -1.97 -9.36
N ASP A 63 4.61 -1.29 -10.19
CA ASP A 63 5.49 -0.19 -9.78
C ASP A 63 4.64 1.03 -9.35
N GLU A 64 3.64 1.42 -10.15
CA GLU A 64 2.70 2.50 -9.82
C GLU A 64 1.96 2.23 -8.51
N LEU A 65 1.48 1.00 -8.29
CA LEU A 65 0.85 0.63 -7.01
C LEU A 65 1.84 0.70 -5.83
N ASN A 66 3.13 0.45 -6.06
CA ASN A 66 4.14 0.56 -5.01
C ASN A 66 4.33 2.04 -4.59
N GLU A 67 4.37 2.94 -5.56
CA GLU A 67 4.44 4.39 -5.32
C GLU A 67 3.18 4.91 -4.64
N GLU A 68 2.00 4.44 -5.05
CA GLU A 68 0.72 4.76 -4.40
C GLU A 68 0.72 4.37 -2.92
N ILE A 69 1.24 3.19 -2.58
CA ILE A 69 1.38 2.76 -1.18
C ILE A 69 2.23 3.76 -0.40
N THR A 70 3.41 4.13 -0.92
CA THR A 70 4.30 5.10 -0.25
C THR A 70 3.65 6.47 -0.11
N GLY A 71 2.98 6.97 -1.15
CA GLY A 71 2.26 8.24 -1.10
C GLY A 71 1.12 8.22 -0.08
N GLY A 72 0.37 7.12 -0.02
CA GLY A 72 -0.71 6.93 0.93
C GLY A 72 -0.25 6.98 2.39
N PHE A 73 0.87 6.33 2.73
CA PHE A 73 1.42 6.38 4.08
C PHE A 73 1.99 7.75 4.46
N ARG A 74 2.64 8.47 3.53
CA ARG A 74 3.06 9.86 3.78
C ARG A 74 1.89 10.78 4.10
N ASN A 75 0.83 10.71 3.30
CA ASN A 75 -0.38 11.49 3.53
C ASN A 75 -1.05 11.14 4.88
N LEU A 76 -0.89 9.90 5.35
CA LEU A 76 -1.40 9.46 6.65
C LEU A 76 -0.61 10.07 7.82
N GLU A 77 0.71 10.24 7.67
CA GLU A 77 1.58 10.88 8.66
C GLU A 77 1.33 12.40 8.78
N ASP A 78 0.84 13.03 7.70
CA ASP A 78 0.52 14.46 7.65
C ASP A 78 -0.85 14.84 8.27
N LEU A 79 -1.67 13.86 8.69
CA LEU A 79 -3.00 14.06 9.33
C LEU A 79 -2.90 14.44 10.82
#